data_AF-A0A482USR3-F1
#
_entry.id   AF-A0A482USR3-F1
#
_cell.length_a   1.000
_cell.length_b   1.000
_cell.length_c   1.000
_cell.angle_alpha   90.00
_cell.angle_beta   90.00
_cell.angle_gamma   90.00
#
_symmetry.space_group_name_H-M   'P 1'
#
loop_
_entity.id
_entity.type
_entity.pdbx_description
1 polymer ?
#
loop_
_entity_poly.entity_id
_entity_poly.type
_entity_poly.pdbx_seq_one_letter_code
_entity_poly.pdbx_strand_id
1 'polypeptide(L)'
;MFVLITAADNLEHQSISSIEDFEYDENHRLKHHQLLYYGNEDCEEEFNDASFERREVRRLEDPLLHQYLASSNKNNTQTTCFLICLERGVHYNHILHPLLDQVLVRNDASLTAEQAQQSVPEWIQSHCQAKEVGFISYLPFTASIYWVNPKGKRIMVGTLPPGERNTVWMGSYLGHKFVLTNPATEEVVGEIIIEFHTLYSIGEQISARRHREVRHLVQNTFESEWQRAHRVTRTFTPFGFSRGKLPKDLFGSMSAYYYNNRDQATMEEWESKGVFVNWWETDVFFVSMPMGLKVSACMGMGLNMGMGTVWCEYGMSLDKAIGMGMYVYILGSTVT
;
A
#
# COMPACT_ATOMS: atom_id res chain seq x y z
N MET A 1 -0.72 2.74 24.85
CA MET A 1 0.40 3.49 25.45
C MET A 1 1.69 2.86 24.93
N PHE A 2 2.23 3.41 23.86
CA PHE A 2 3.45 2.91 23.20
C PHE A 2 4.65 3.57 23.86
N VAL A 3 5.63 2.77 24.28
CA VAL A 3 6.89 3.29 24.84
C VAL A 3 7.82 3.52 23.66
N LEU A 4 8.03 4.79 23.31
CA LEU A 4 9.08 5.20 22.38
C LEU A 4 10.44 4.91 23.03
N ILE A 5 11.26 4.09 22.36
CA ILE A 5 12.65 3.88 22.75
C ILE A 5 13.46 4.89 21.94
N THR A 6 13.90 5.96 22.60
CA THR A 6 14.83 6.93 22.03
C THR A 6 16.24 6.35 22.11
N ALA A 7 16.77 5.91 20.98
CA ALA A 7 18.19 5.61 20.82
C ALA A 7 18.66 6.32 19.55
N ALA A 8 19.12 7.56 19.71
CA ALA A 8 19.83 8.29 18.66
C ALA A 8 21.18 8.72 19.24
N ASP A 9 22.17 7.83 19.18
CA ASP A 9 23.57 8.23 19.15
C ASP A 9 23.77 8.97 17.82
N ASN A 10 24.15 10.25 17.85
CA ASN A 10 24.57 11.12 16.74
C ASN A 10 24.36 10.53 15.34
N LEU A 11 23.13 10.63 14.81
CA LEU A 11 22.87 10.32 13.40
C LEU A 11 23.54 11.40 12.56
N GLU A 12 24.71 11.11 11.99
CA GLU A 12 25.26 11.94 10.92
C GLU A 12 24.30 11.89 9.74
N HIS A 13 23.47 12.93 9.60
CA HIS A 13 22.54 13.06 8.49
C HIS A 13 23.32 13.26 7.20
N GLN A 14 23.27 12.26 6.31
CA GLN A 14 23.79 12.40 4.95
C GLN A 14 22.92 13.40 4.20
N SER A 15 23.56 14.41 3.60
CA SER A 15 22.86 15.31 2.69
C SER A 15 22.80 14.72 1.28
N ILE A 16 21.74 15.07 0.55
CA ILE A 16 21.50 14.68 -0.84
C ILE A 16 21.21 15.92 -1.69
N SER A 17 21.96 16.05 -2.78
CA SER A 17 21.91 17.20 -3.68
C SER A 17 21.39 16.86 -5.06
N SER A 18 21.42 15.57 -5.42
CA SER A 18 20.92 15.06 -6.70
C SER A 18 20.21 13.73 -6.56
N ILE A 19 19.48 13.34 -7.61
CA ILE A 19 18.78 12.05 -7.68
C ILE A 19 19.77 10.89 -7.72
N GLU A 20 20.98 11.11 -8.19
CA GLU A 20 22.03 10.09 -8.24
C GLU A 20 22.61 9.75 -6.85
N ASP A 21 22.35 10.58 -5.83
CA ASP A 21 22.84 10.35 -4.46
C ASP A 21 22.03 9.27 -3.71
N PHE A 22 20.88 8.87 -4.27
CA PHE A 22 20.05 7.79 -3.71
C PHE A 22 20.64 6.42 -4.03
N GLU A 23 20.49 5.47 -3.09
CA GLU A 23 20.83 4.08 -3.35
C GLU A 23 19.72 3.37 -4.14
N TYR A 24 20.07 2.92 -5.33
CA TYR A 24 19.19 2.10 -6.18
C TYR A 24 19.67 0.66 -6.27
N ASP A 25 18.72 -0.25 -6.48
CA ASP A 25 19.02 -1.63 -6.86
C ASP A 25 19.30 -1.77 -8.37
N GLU A 26 19.58 -2.99 -8.83
CA GLU A 26 19.86 -3.29 -10.24
C GLU A 26 18.71 -2.95 -11.21
N ASN A 27 17.48 -2.73 -10.70
CA ASN A 27 16.31 -2.36 -11.49
C ASN A 27 16.01 -0.85 -11.44
N HIS A 28 16.97 -0.04 -10.96
CA HIS A 28 16.80 1.40 -10.74
C HIS A 28 15.65 1.75 -9.80
N ARG A 29 15.46 0.93 -8.76
CA ARG A 29 14.44 1.11 -7.73
C ARG A 29 15.09 1.47 -6.41
N LEU A 30 14.46 2.37 -5.67
CA LEU A 30 14.96 2.82 -4.38
C LEU A 30 15.12 1.64 -3.43
N LYS A 31 16.33 1.43 -2.92
CA LYS A 31 16.68 0.24 -2.14
C LYS A 31 16.14 0.29 -0.71
N HIS A 32 16.05 1.48 -0.14
CA HIS A 32 15.65 1.72 1.25
C HIS A 32 14.48 2.70 1.34
N HIS A 33 13.68 2.61 2.40
CA HIS A 33 12.73 3.69 2.72
C HIS A 33 13.51 4.93 3.13
N GLN A 34 13.07 6.11 2.70
CA GLN A 34 13.75 7.36 3.06
C GLN A 34 12.79 8.40 3.61
N LEU A 35 13.22 9.11 4.65
CA LEU A 35 12.64 10.38 5.07
C LEU A 35 13.60 11.46 4.61
N LEU A 36 13.12 12.32 3.73
CA LEU A 36 13.85 13.48 3.27
C LEU A 36 13.36 14.70 4.02
N TYR A 37 14.27 15.56 4.47
CA TYR A 37 13.89 16.79 5.16
C TYR A 37 14.66 18.00 4.65
N TYR A 38 14.00 19.16 4.66
CA TYR A 38 14.62 20.48 4.51
C TYR A 38 13.99 21.43 5.53
N GLY A 39 14.82 22.13 6.29
CA GLY A 39 14.35 23.06 7.32
C GLY A 39 15.48 23.64 8.15
N ASN A 40 15.10 24.45 9.13
CA ASN A 40 15.99 24.97 10.16
C ASN A 40 16.24 23.92 11.27
N GLU A 41 17.02 24.27 12.29
CA GLU A 41 17.30 23.42 13.46
C GLU A 41 15.99 23.00 14.17
N ASP A 42 14.99 23.89 14.25
CA ASP A 42 13.69 23.56 14.86
C ASP A 42 12.98 22.41 14.15
N CYS A 43 13.01 22.38 12.81
CA CYS A 43 12.44 21.28 12.01
C CYS A 43 13.13 19.94 12.31
N GLU A 44 14.46 19.96 12.51
CA GLU A 44 15.25 18.78 12.85
C GLU A 44 14.92 18.28 14.26
N GLU A 45 14.82 19.19 15.24
CA GLU A 45 14.40 18.86 16.60
C GLU A 45 12.99 18.25 16.64
N GLU A 46 12.06 18.72 15.81
CA GLU A 46 10.67 18.23 15.80
C GLU A 46 10.54 16.75 15.42
N PHE A 47 11.41 16.21 14.56
CA PHE A 47 11.36 14.79 14.18
C PHE A 47 12.40 13.92 14.88
N ASN A 48 13.34 14.47 15.63
CA ASN A 48 14.30 13.67 16.42
C ASN A 48 13.60 12.76 17.45
N ASP A 49 12.39 13.12 17.87
CA ASP A 49 11.55 12.30 18.75
C ASP A 49 10.78 11.19 18.00
N ALA A 50 10.83 11.14 16.67
CA ALA A 50 10.12 10.14 15.87
C ALA A 50 10.94 8.84 15.74
N SER A 51 10.24 7.71 15.59
CA SER A 51 10.89 6.43 15.27
C SER A 51 11.13 6.30 13.77
N PHE A 52 12.37 5.94 13.42
CA PHE A 52 12.81 5.72 12.03
C PHE A 52 13.16 4.26 11.75
N GLU A 53 12.51 3.31 12.41
CA GLU A 53 12.77 1.89 12.16
C GLU A 53 12.75 1.58 10.65
N ARG A 54 13.92 1.16 10.13
CA ARG A 54 14.13 0.81 8.71
C ARG A 54 13.93 1.95 7.70
N ARG A 55 14.08 3.21 8.12
CA ARG A 55 14.04 4.39 7.24
C ARG A 55 15.34 5.18 7.37
N GLU A 56 15.95 5.53 6.24
CA GLU A 56 17.11 6.43 6.21
C GLU A 56 16.62 7.88 6.25
N VAL A 57 17.17 8.67 7.17
CA VAL A 57 16.87 10.11 7.24
C VAL A 57 17.97 10.87 6.52
N ARG A 58 17.60 11.66 5.51
CA ARG A 58 18.55 12.42 4.69
C ARG A 58 18.12 13.87 4.54
N ARG A 59 19.08 14.78 4.59
CA ARG A 59 18.86 16.22 4.39
C ARG A 59 18.85 16.55 2.91
N LEU A 60 17.82 17.26 2.46
CA LEU A 60 17.74 17.80 1.09
C LEU A 60 18.56 19.06 0.96
N GLU A 61 19.34 19.16 -0.11
CA GLU A 61 19.99 20.41 -0.53
C GLU A 61 19.14 21.15 -1.58
N ASP A 62 19.38 22.46 -1.73
CA ASP A 62 18.57 23.37 -2.56
C ASP A 62 18.34 22.89 -4.00
N PRO A 63 19.32 22.33 -4.76
CA PRO A 63 19.10 21.92 -6.15
C PRO A 63 18.01 20.86 -6.31
N LEU A 64 17.94 19.91 -5.37
CA LEU A 64 16.95 18.83 -5.38
C LEU A 64 15.62 19.30 -4.77
N LEU A 65 15.67 20.12 -3.71
CA LEU A 65 14.48 20.74 -3.14
C LEU A 65 13.67 21.50 -4.20
N HIS A 66 14.33 22.32 -5.02
CA HIS A 66 13.65 23.07 -6.07
C HIS A 66 12.93 22.18 -7.08
N GLN A 67 13.44 20.97 -7.34
CA GLN A 67 12.76 20.01 -8.22
C GLN A 67 11.47 19.47 -7.59
N TYR A 68 11.48 19.19 -6.28
CA TYR A 68 10.28 18.81 -5.53
C TYR A 68 9.26 19.95 -5.40
N LEU A 69 9.71 21.17 -5.16
CA LEU A 69 8.80 22.33 -5.07
C LEU A 69 8.19 22.67 -6.43
N ALA A 70 8.98 22.60 -7.50
CA ALA A 70 8.49 22.80 -8.87
C ALA A 70 7.43 21.76 -9.26
N SER A 71 7.57 20.51 -8.80
CA SER A 71 6.55 19.48 -9.04
C SER A 71 5.27 19.70 -8.21
N SER A 72 5.36 20.44 -7.09
CA SER A 72 4.25 20.73 -6.18
C SER A 72 3.44 22.00 -6.52
N ASN A 73 3.86 22.81 -7.51
CA ASN A 73 3.29 24.14 -7.82
C ASN A 73 3.28 25.12 -6.62
N LYS A 74 4.16 24.92 -5.63
CA LYS A 74 4.26 25.78 -4.44
C LYS A 74 5.44 26.75 -4.61
N ASN A 75 5.16 28.00 -4.98
CA ASN A 75 6.17 29.04 -5.20
C ASN A 75 6.63 29.78 -3.92
N ASN A 76 6.37 29.24 -2.73
CA ASN A 76 6.60 30.00 -1.50
C ASN A 76 8.00 29.72 -0.93
N THR A 77 8.80 30.77 -0.75
CA THR A 77 10.22 30.71 -0.34
C THR A 77 10.41 30.71 1.18
N GLN A 78 9.34 30.61 1.97
CA GLN A 78 9.37 30.67 3.44
C GLN A 78 8.88 29.36 4.06
N THR A 79 9.44 28.24 3.63
CA THR A 79 9.16 26.93 4.23
C THR A 79 10.09 26.71 5.40
N THR A 80 9.53 26.55 6.60
CA THR A 80 10.29 26.31 7.83
C THR A 80 10.59 24.83 8.03
N CYS A 81 9.71 23.95 7.55
CA CYS A 81 9.95 22.51 7.57
C CYS A 81 9.27 21.83 6.37
N PHE A 82 10.03 21.03 5.63
CA PHE A 82 9.60 20.29 4.47
C PHE A 82 10.04 18.84 4.61
N LEU A 83 9.08 17.91 4.65
CA LEU A 83 9.35 16.48 4.81
C LEU A 83 8.76 15.70 3.65
N ILE A 84 9.48 14.69 3.17
CA ILE A 84 9.01 13.75 2.16
C ILE A 84 9.29 12.33 2.61
N CYS A 85 8.29 11.46 2.51
CA CYS A 85 8.45 10.04 2.73
C CYS A 85 8.47 9.28 1.40
N LEU A 86 9.64 8.73 1.08
CA LEU A 86 9.83 7.87 -0.08
C LEU A 86 9.82 6.41 0.35
N GLU A 87 9.05 5.60 -0.36
CA GLU A 87 8.97 4.17 -0.11
C GLU A 87 10.04 3.41 -0.93
N ARG A 88 10.57 2.33 -0.35
CA ARG A 88 11.37 1.34 -1.09
C ARG A 88 10.63 0.89 -2.36
N GLY A 89 11.36 0.63 -3.43
CA GLY A 89 10.80 0.15 -4.69
C GLY A 89 10.32 1.27 -5.64
N VAL A 90 10.36 2.55 -5.22
CA VAL A 90 10.07 3.67 -6.12
C VAL A 90 11.13 3.73 -7.22
N HIS A 91 10.71 3.76 -8.48
CA HIS A 91 11.63 3.87 -9.61
C HIS A 91 12.22 5.28 -9.69
N TYR A 92 13.46 5.40 -10.14
CA TYR A 92 14.16 6.70 -10.22
C TYR A 92 13.35 7.78 -10.98
N ASN A 93 12.68 7.43 -12.08
CA ASN A 93 11.80 8.35 -12.85
C ASN A 93 10.58 8.91 -12.07
N HIS A 94 10.24 8.34 -10.91
CA HIS A 94 9.09 8.75 -10.10
C HIS A 94 9.49 9.33 -8.75
N ILE A 95 10.78 9.42 -8.44
CA ILE A 95 11.27 9.83 -7.11
C ILE A 95 10.95 11.30 -6.78
N LEU A 96 10.83 12.17 -7.79
CA LEU A 96 10.42 13.57 -7.67
C LEU A 96 8.91 13.78 -7.60
N HIS A 97 8.13 12.69 -7.63
CA HIS A 97 6.68 12.69 -7.65
C HIS A 97 6.14 11.82 -6.50
N PRO A 98 6.40 12.17 -5.23
CA PRO A 98 5.79 11.49 -4.10
C PRO A 98 4.28 11.73 -4.10
N LEU A 99 3.53 10.85 -3.43
CA LEU A 99 2.10 11.10 -3.20
C LEU A 99 1.93 12.34 -2.30
N LEU A 100 0.83 13.05 -2.46
CA LEU A 100 0.58 14.29 -1.72
C LEU A 100 0.52 14.09 -0.20
N ASP A 101 0.01 12.95 0.26
CA ASP A 101 -0.06 12.58 1.68
C ASP A 101 1.32 12.19 2.25
N GLN A 102 2.31 11.93 1.39
CA GLN A 102 3.70 11.66 1.75
C GLN A 102 4.56 12.94 1.79
N VAL A 103 3.98 14.11 1.62
CA VAL A 103 4.68 15.41 1.70
C VAL A 103 4.07 16.28 2.80
N LEU A 104 4.89 16.66 3.78
CA LEU A 104 4.54 17.69 4.74
C LEU A 104 5.25 18.99 4.39
N VAL A 105 4.50 20.09 4.37
CA VAL A 105 5.04 21.44 4.19
C VAL A 105 4.50 22.31 5.32
N ARG A 106 5.37 22.77 6.21
CA ARG A 106 5.07 23.76 7.24
C ARG A 106 5.64 25.12 6.84
N ASN A 107 4.77 26.11 6.82
CA ASN A 107 5.14 27.51 6.65
C ASN A 107 4.58 28.27 7.86
N ASP A 108 5.38 29.09 8.52
CA ASP A 108 4.97 29.84 9.71
C ASP A 108 3.74 30.72 9.51
N ALA A 109 3.53 31.20 8.26
CA ALA A 109 2.47 32.15 7.95
C ALA A 109 1.15 31.52 7.46
N SER A 110 1.09 30.20 7.22
CA SER A 110 -0.04 29.61 6.46
C SER A 110 -0.43 28.18 6.84
N LEU A 111 -0.27 27.78 8.11
CA LEU A 111 -0.84 26.51 8.57
C LEU A 111 -2.36 26.62 8.59
N THR A 112 -3.06 25.71 7.91
CA THR A 112 -4.49 25.52 8.18
C THR A 112 -4.67 25.01 9.61
N ALA A 113 -5.83 25.22 10.22
CA ALA A 113 -6.08 24.78 11.60
C ALA A 113 -5.85 23.26 11.80
N GLU A 114 -6.07 22.45 10.76
CA GLU A 114 -5.79 21.01 10.75
C GLU A 114 -4.28 20.71 10.68
N GLN A 115 -3.52 21.42 9.83
CA GLN A 115 -2.06 21.26 9.73
C GLN A 115 -1.31 21.77 10.96
N ALA A 116 -1.88 22.76 11.64
CA ALA A 116 -1.36 23.24 12.92
C ALA A 116 -1.61 22.24 14.06
N GLN A 117 -2.59 21.34 13.93
CA GLN A 117 -2.94 20.37 14.97
C GLN A 117 -2.12 19.08 14.90
N GLN A 118 -1.69 18.64 13.72
CA GLN A 118 -0.89 17.41 13.60
C GLN A 118 0.58 17.69 13.84
N SER A 119 1.16 17.07 14.87
CA SER A 119 2.61 17.17 15.14
C SER A 119 3.42 16.42 14.08
N VAL A 120 4.67 16.86 13.83
CA VAL A 120 5.57 16.17 12.88
C VAL A 120 5.76 14.69 13.22
N PRO A 121 5.98 14.28 14.49
CA PRO A 121 6.09 12.86 14.83
C PRO A 121 4.82 12.07 14.51
N GLU A 122 3.63 12.63 14.76
CA GLU A 122 2.36 11.98 14.40
C GLU A 122 2.21 11.85 12.89
N TRP A 123 2.63 12.86 12.12
CA TRP A 123 2.63 12.80 10.65
C TRP A 123 3.55 11.70 10.14
N ILE A 124 4.79 11.63 10.64
CA ILE A 124 5.76 10.58 10.29
C ILE A 124 5.18 9.20 10.63
N GLN A 125 4.61 9.05 11.82
CA GLN A 125 4.05 7.79 12.27
C GLN A 125 2.90 7.32 11.37
N SER A 126 2.02 8.24 10.97
CA SER A 126 0.82 7.93 10.18
C SER A 126 1.06 7.78 8.68
N HIS A 127 1.98 8.52 8.08
CA HIS A 127 2.17 8.53 6.63
C HIS A 127 3.42 7.78 6.18
N CYS A 128 4.44 7.68 7.03
CA CYS A 128 5.73 7.11 6.67
C CYS A 128 5.93 5.73 7.31
N GLN A 129 5.55 5.58 8.59
CA GLN A 129 5.76 4.34 9.32
C GLN A 129 4.57 3.38 9.20
N ALA A 130 3.34 3.89 9.22
CA ALA A 130 2.16 3.04 9.18
C ALA A 130 2.10 2.22 7.89
N LYS A 131 1.81 0.92 8.04
CA LYS A 131 1.60 -0.03 6.95
C LYS A 131 0.35 -0.84 7.22
N GLU A 132 -0.42 -1.07 6.17
CA GLU A 132 -1.54 -2.00 6.19
C GLU A 132 -1.03 -3.36 5.70
N VAL A 133 -1.22 -4.38 6.53
CA VAL A 133 -0.75 -5.73 6.25
C VAL A 133 -1.91 -6.72 6.33
N GLY A 134 -1.95 -7.63 5.37
CA GLY A 134 -2.89 -8.75 5.37
C GLY A 134 -2.18 -10.05 5.67
N PHE A 135 -2.89 -10.99 6.29
CA PHE A 135 -2.44 -12.37 6.44
C PHE A 135 -3.49 -13.31 5.87
N ILE A 136 -3.05 -14.28 5.06
CA ILE A 136 -3.85 -15.40 4.57
C ILE A 136 -3.22 -16.69 5.07
N SER A 137 -4.02 -17.59 5.60
CA SER A 137 -3.57 -18.91 6.01
C SER A 137 -4.07 -19.98 5.07
N TYR A 138 -3.15 -20.76 4.53
CA TYR A 138 -3.40 -22.04 3.88
C TYR A 138 -3.07 -23.22 4.82
N LEU A 139 -2.88 -22.95 6.12
CA LEU A 139 -2.65 -23.98 7.14
C LEU A 139 -3.94 -24.77 7.41
N PRO A 140 -3.86 -26.03 7.85
CA PRO A 140 -5.03 -26.84 8.18
C PRO A 140 -5.68 -26.50 9.54
N PHE A 141 -5.23 -25.45 10.21
CA PHE A 141 -5.72 -25.01 11.52
C PHE A 141 -5.69 -23.48 11.65
N THR A 142 -6.42 -22.97 12.64
CA THR A 142 -6.41 -21.55 13.01
C THR A 142 -5.12 -21.22 13.77
N ALA A 143 -4.27 -20.38 13.20
CA ALA A 143 -3.04 -19.93 13.87
C ALA A 143 -3.32 -18.77 14.82
N SER A 144 -2.50 -18.62 15.86
CA SER A 144 -2.49 -17.43 16.73
C SER A 144 -1.46 -16.42 16.21
N ILE A 145 -1.85 -15.15 16.10
CA ILE A 145 -0.96 -14.07 15.65
C ILE A 145 -0.45 -13.30 16.88
N TYR A 146 0.87 -13.21 17.02
CA TYR A 146 1.53 -12.43 18.06
C TYR A 146 2.35 -11.31 17.44
N TRP A 147 2.23 -10.09 17.97
CA TRP A 147 3.22 -9.04 17.77
C TRP A 147 4.35 -9.21 18.80
N VAL A 148 5.60 -9.16 18.35
CA VAL A 148 6.77 -9.15 19.22
C VAL A 148 7.13 -7.70 19.48
N ASN A 149 6.93 -7.26 20.72
CA ASN A 149 7.28 -5.89 21.10
C ASN A 149 8.80 -5.68 21.13
N PRO A 150 9.30 -4.44 21.25
CA PRO A 150 10.73 -4.17 21.30
C PRO A 150 11.51 -4.85 22.44
N LYS A 151 10.81 -5.32 23.49
CA LYS A 151 11.40 -6.09 24.60
C LYS A 151 11.45 -7.60 24.32
N GLY A 152 11.08 -8.04 23.11
CA GLY A 152 11.00 -9.45 22.73
C GLY A 152 9.77 -10.20 23.26
N LYS A 153 8.84 -9.52 23.94
CA LYS A 153 7.63 -10.16 24.48
C LYS A 153 6.57 -10.31 23.39
N ARG A 154 6.06 -11.53 23.23
CA ARG A 154 4.92 -11.86 22.36
C ARG A 154 3.62 -11.34 22.99
N ILE A 155 2.86 -10.57 22.22
CA ILE A 155 1.54 -10.04 22.57
C ILE A 155 0.55 -10.56 21.54
N MET A 156 -0.44 -11.34 21.96
CA MET A 156 -1.46 -11.88 21.05
C MET A 156 -2.31 -10.73 20.52
N VAL A 157 -2.40 -10.62 19.20
CA VAL A 157 -3.16 -9.56 18.52
C VAL A 157 -4.36 -10.09 17.75
N GLY A 158 -4.41 -11.40 17.49
CA GLY A 158 -5.53 -12.02 16.79
C GLY A 158 -5.33 -13.50 16.51
N THR A 159 -6.23 -14.05 15.72
CA THR A 159 -6.18 -15.40 15.18
C THR A 159 -6.32 -15.36 13.66
N LEU A 160 -5.78 -16.36 12.97
CA LEU A 160 -5.80 -16.48 11.52
C LEU A 160 -6.43 -17.81 11.12
N PRO A 161 -7.74 -17.85 10.86
CA PRO A 161 -8.42 -19.04 10.39
C PRO A 161 -7.94 -19.45 8.97
N PRO A 162 -8.07 -20.74 8.59
CA PRO A 162 -7.75 -21.19 7.23
C PRO A 162 -8.62 -20.56 6.13
N GLY A 163 -8.05 -20.35 4.96
CA GLY A 163 -8.71 -19.93 3.71
C GLY A 163 -8.64 -18.43 3.41
N GLU A 164 -8.63 -18.07 2.12
CA GLU A 164 -8.57 -16.68 1.63
C GLU A 164 -9.70 -15.81 2.18
N ARG A 165 -10.91 -16.35 2.32
CA ARG A 165 -12.06 -15.57 2.85
C ARG A 165 -11.87 -15.09 4.29
N ASN A 166 -10.95 -15.71 5.01
CA ASN A 166 -10.60 -15.35 6.38
C ASN A 166 -9.33 -14.50 6.43
N THR A 167 -8.99 -13.81 5.33
CA THR A 167 -7.89 -12.83 5.31
C THR A 167 -8.07 -11.82 6.45
N VAL A 168 -7.06 -11.70 7.30
CA VAL A 168 -7.04 -10.73 8.38
C VAL A 168 -6.20 -9.54 7.98
N TRP A 169 -6.83 -8.37 7.85
CA TRP A 169 -6.16 -7.10 7.61
C TRP A 169 -5.95 -6.36 8.92
N MET A 170 -4.77 -5.76 9.11
CA MET A 170 -4.47 -4.94 10.28
C MET A 170 -3.49 -3.82 9.95
N GLY A 171 -3.57 -2.74 10.72
CA GLY A 171 -2.56 -1.68 10.74
C GLY A 171 -1.35 -2.10 11.58
N SER A 172 -0.16 -1.84 11.06
CA SER A 172 1.12 -2.05 11.72
C SER A 172 2.08 -0.92 11.35
N TYR A 173 3.35 -1.02 11.77
CA TYR A 173 4.41 -0.10 11.40
C TYR A 173 5.59 -0.85 10.79
N LEU A 174 6.45 -0.15 10.04
CA LEU A 174 7.72 -0.70 9.56
C LEU A 174 8.54 -1.27 10.74
N GLY A 175 9.24 -2.38 10.50
CA GLY A 175 10.08 -3.02 11.53
C GLY A 175 9.33 -3.91 12.52
N HIS A 176 8.01 -3.76 12.66
CA HIS A 176 7.21 -4.64 13.51
C HIS A 176 7.39 -6.12 13.14
N LYS A 177 7.65 -6.96 14.14
CA LYS A 177 7.77 -8.41 13.99
C LYS A 177 6.49 -9.11 14.44
N PHE A 178 5.95 -9.97 13.59
CA PHE A 178 4.87 -10.89 13.90
C PHE A 178 5.35 -12.33 13.94
N VAL A 179 4.81 -13.10 14.87
CA VAL A 179 5.05 -14.54 15.02
C VAL A 179 3.70 -15.23 15.00
N LEU A 180 3.54 -16.18 14.10
CA LEU A 180 2.36 -17.03 14.01
C LEU A 180 2.66 -18.37 14.66
N THR A 181 1.77 -18.85 15.52
CA THR A 181 1.94 -20.15 16.18
C THR A 181 0.72 -21.05 16.02
N ASN A 182 0.95 -22.35 16.06
CA ASN A 182 -0.11 -23.33 16.24
C ASN A 182 -0.57 -23.32 17.71
N PRO A 183 -1.84 -23.01 18.02
CA PRO A 183 -2.31 -22.92 19.40
C PRO A 183 -2.32 -24.26 20.15
N ALA A 184 -2.30 -25.40 19.44
CA ALA A 184 -2.31 -26.72 20.07
C ALA A 184 -0.90 -27.22 20.43
N THR A 185 0.12 -26.89 19.61
CA THR A 185 1.50 -27.35 19.79
C THR A 185 2.46 -26.27 20.26
N GLU A 186 2.03 -25.01 20.23
CA GLU A 186 2.85 -23.80 20.44
C GLU A 186 4.01 -23.61 19.43
N GLU A 187 4.05 -24.42 18.38
CA GLU A 187 5.05 -24.35 17.33
C GLU A 187 4.93 -23.06 16.53
N VAL A 188 6.07 -22.41 16.24
CA VAL A 188 6.14 -21.23 15.37
C VAL A 188 6.06 -21.68 13.91
N VAL A 189 5.02 -21.24 13.21
CA VAL A 189 4.77 -21.59 11.81
C VAL A 189 5.17 -20.50 10.83
N GLY A 190 5.42 -19.29 11.33
CA GLY A 190 5.87 -18.17 10.52
C GLY A 190 6.39 -17.03 11.38
N GLU A 191 7.46 -16.40 10.92
CA GLU A 191 7.97 -15.14 11.47
C GLU A 191 8.06 -14.11 10.35
N ILE A 192 7.50 -12.94 10.58
CA ILE A 192 7.31 -11.92 9.55
C ILE A 192 7.75 -10.58 10.11
N ILE A 193 8.52 -9.83 9.33
CA ILE A 193 8.88 -8.46 9.67
C ILE A 193 8.27 -7.54 8.63
N ILE A 194 7.55 -6.51 9.09
CA ILE A 194 6.86 -5.60 8.19
C ILE A 194 7.87 -4.68 7.49
N GLU A 195 7.91 -4.79 6.17
CA GLU A 195 8.77 -3.96 5.32
C GLU A 195 8.01 -2.98 4.44
N PHE A 196 6.75 -3.26 4.11
CA PHE A 196 5.91 -2.42 3.26
C PHE A 196 4.45 -2.89 3.40
N HIS A 197 3.53 -2.16 2.76
CA HIS A 197 2.16 -2.63 2.60
C HIS A 197 2.14 -3.94 1.81
N THR A 198 1.54 -5.00 2.35
CA THR A 198 1.65 -6.33 1.76
C THR A 198 0.58 -7.29 2.28
N LEU A 199 0.48 -8.44 1.62
CA LEU A 199 -0.33 -9.58 2.02
C LEU A 199 0.60 -10.79 2.15
N TYR A 200 0.73 -11.33 3.35
CA TYR A 200 1.53 -12.54 3.58
C TYR A 200 0.66 -13.78 3.47
N SER A 201 1.10 -14.75 2.67
CA SER A 201 0.52 -16.10 2.63
C SER A 201 1.30 -17.04 3.55
N ILE A 202 0.59 -17.81 4.36
CA ILE A 202 1.17 -18.70 5.37
C ILE A 202 0.77 -20.14 5.07
N GLY A 203 1.75 -21.00 4.90
CA GLY A 203 1.55 -22.38 4.48
C GLY A 203 1.52 -22.54 2.96
N GLU A 204 1.49 -23.79 2.52
CA GLU A 204 1.46 -24.13 1.10
C GLU A 204 0.00 -24.18 0.62
N GLN A 205 -0.25 -23.46 -0.47
CA GLN A 205 -1.55 -23.47 -1.10
C GLN A 205 -1.73 -24.75 -1.93
N ILE A 206 -2.76 -25.53 -1.61
CA ILE A 206 -3.14 -26.68 -2.41
C ILE A 206 -4.27 -26.27 -3.35
N SER A 207 -4.04 -26.35 -4.65
CA SER A 207 -5.08 -26.09 -5.65
C SER A 207 -6.23 -27.08 -5.49
N ALA A 208 -7.34 -26.61 -4.95
CA ALA A 208 -8.57 -27.40 -4.78
C ALA A 208 -9.40 -27.41 -6.06
N ARG A 209 -8.76 -27.60 -7.23
CA ARG A 209 -9.47 -27.72 -8.52
C ARG A 209 -10.50 -28.83 -8.43
N ARG A 210 -11.77 -28.45 -8.42
CA ARG A 210 -12.89 -29.38 -8.57
C ARG A 210 -13.44 -29.22 -9.97
N HIS A 211 -13.58 -30.32 -10.69
CA HIS A 211 -14.31 -30.32 -11.95
C HIS A 211 -15.78 -29.99 -11.63
N ARG A 212 -16.23 -28.78 -11.95
CA ARG A 212 -17.63 -28.35 -11.79
C ARG A 212 -18.30 -28.34 -13.16
N GLU A 213 -19.54 -28.81 -13.21
CA GLU A 213 -20.37 -28.70 -14.42
C GLU A 213 -20.94 -27.27 -14.48
N VAL A 214 -20.21 -26.36 -15.14
CA VAL A 214 -20.52 -24.91 -15.10
C VAL A 214 -21.57 -24.47 -16.13
N ARG A 215 -22.01 -25.36 -17.03
CA ARG A 215 -22.85 -25.00 -18.20
C ARG A 215 -24.13 -24.25 -17.83
N HIS A 216 -24.88 -24.74 -16.84
CA HIS A 216 -26.12 -24.09 -16.41
C HIS A 216 -25.88 -22.72 -15.78
N LEU A 217 -24.80 -22.58 -15.01
CA LEU A 217 -24.42 -21.30 -14.42
C LEU A 217 -24.06 -20.28 -15.50
N VAL A 218 -23.28 -20.69 -16.52
CA VAL A 218 -22.88 -19.86 -17.66
C VAL A 218 -24.11 -19.34 -18.41
N GLN A 219 -25.09 -20.21 -18.67
CA GLN A 219 -26.30 -19.81 -19.40
C GLN A 219 -27.11 -18.74 -18.65
N ASN A 220 -27.44 -18.96 -17.38
CA ASN A 220 -28.20 -18.01 -16.56
C ASN A 220 -27.48 -16.65 -16.45
N THR A 221 -26.16 -16.72 -16.39
CA THR A 221 -25.23 -15.59 -16.31
C THR A 221 -25.25 -14.76 -17.59
N PHE A 222 -25.11 -15.40 -18.75
CA PHE A 222 -25.25 -14.75 -20.05
C PHE A 222 -26.61 -14.07 -20.21
N GLU A 223 -27.70 -14.73 -19.84
CA GLU A 223 -29.04 -14.14 -19.89
C GLU A 223 -29.13 -12.89 -19.00
N SER A 224 -28.57 -12.93 -17.78
CA SER A 224 -28.58 -11.80 -16.85
C SER A 224 -27.78 -10.58 -17.34
N GLU A 225 -26.58 -10.78 -17.90
CA GLU A 225 -25.77 -9.67 -18.42
C GLU A 225 -26.26 -9.20 -19.79
N TRP A 226 -26.86 -10.07 -20.59
CA TRP A 226 -27.57 -9.66 -21.80
C TRP A 226 -28.67 -8.66 -21.44
N GLN A 227 -29.50 -8.97 -20.44
CA GLN A 227 -30.52 -8.04 -19.95
C GLN A 227 -29.92 -6.76 -19.35
N ARG A 228 -28.79 -6.83 -18.66
CA ARG A 228 -28.10 -5.66 -18.08
C ARG A 228 -27.47 -4.76 -19.14
N ALA A 229 -26.86 -5.33 -20.18
CA ALA A 229 -26.28 -4.59 -21.30
C ALA A 229 -27.33 -3.77 -22.06
N HIS A 230 -28.58 -4.25 -22.11
CA HIS A 230 -29.70 -3.50 -22.68
C HIS A 230 -30.19 -2.36 -21.78
N ARG A 231 -29.88 -2.38 -20.47
CA ARG A 231 -30.21 -1.29 -19.53
C ARG A 231 -29.11 -0.23 -19.45
N VAL A 232 -27.85 -0.62 -19.60
CA VAL A 232 -26.72 0.29 -19.53
C VAL A 232 -26.39 0.78 -20.93
N THR A 233 -26.90 1.96 -21.29
CA THR A 233 -26.47 2.69 -22.50
C THR A 233 -25.05 3.19 -22.27
N ARG A 234 -24.05 2.33 -22.52
CA ARG A 234 -22.65 2.76 -22.49
C ARG A 234 -22.42 3.71 -23.65
N THR A 235 -22.05 4.95 -23.36
CA THR A 235 -21.54 5.90 -24.34
C THR A 235 -20.16 5.42 -24.79
N PHE A 236 -20.14 4.42 -25.66
CA PHE A 236 -18.93 4.06 -26.40
C PHE A 236 -18.55 5.23 -27.28
N THR A 237 -17.44 5.88 -26.97
CA THR A 237 -16.83 6.79 -27.95
C THR A 237 -16.21 5.95 -29.07
N PRO A 238 -16.10 6.47 -30.31
CA PRO A 238 -15.44 5.79 -31.43
C PRO A 238 -13.99 5.36 -31.15
N PHE A 239 -13.37 5.89 -30.10
CA PHE A 239 -11.99 5.60 -29.70
C PHE A 239 -11.88 4.65 -28.49
N GLY A 240 -12.99 4.04 -28.06
CA GLY A 240 -13.05 3.19 -26.87
C GLY A 240 -13.16 3.98 -25.56
N PHE A 241 -12.70 3.39 -24.46
CA PHE A 241 -12.52 4.13 -23.20
C PHE A 241 -11.38 5.13 -23.42
N SER A 242 -11.61 6.42 -23.20
CA SER A 242 -10.54 7.41 -23.17
C SER A 242 -9.52 6.98 -22.11
N ARG A 243 -8.38 6.43 -22.54
CA ARG A 243 -7.30 6.05 -21.63
C ARG A 243 -6.70 7.34 -21.07
N GLY A 244 -7.14 7.73 -19.88
CA GLY A 244 -6.49 8.80 -19.12
C GLY A 244 -5.09 8.35 -18.72
N LYS A 245 -4.10 9.23 -18.86
CA LYS A 245 -2.78 8.98 -18.30
C LYS A 245 -2.90 9.08 -16.77
N LEU A 246 -2.46 8.05 -16.05
CA LEU A 246 -2.40 8.12 -14.59
C LEU A 246 -1.43 9.24 -14.15
N PRO A 247 -1.74 9.97 -13.07
CA PRO A 247 -0.78 10.85 -12.42
C PRO A 247 0.54 10.12 -12.13
N LYS A 248 1.66 10.82 -12.30
CA LYS A 248 3.00 10.21 -12.21
C LYS A 248 3.31 9.69 -10.81
N ASP A 249 2.81 10.38 -9.79
CA ASP A 249 2.89 10.04 -8.37
C ASP A 249 2.13 8.75 -8.07
N LEU A 250 0.87 8.66 -8.51
CA LEU A 250 0.08 7.45 -8.37
C LEU A 250 0.72 6.26 -9.09
N PHE A 251 1.19 6.45 -10.32
CA PHE A 251 1.88 5.39 -11.06
C PHE A 251 3.18 4.96 -10.37
N GLY A 252 3.95 5.91 -9.82
CA GLY A 252 5.15 5.63 -9.04
C GLY A 252 4.87 4.76 -7.83
N SER A 253 3.84 5.12 -7.04
CA SER A 253 3.40 4.38 -5.85
C SER A 253 2.90 2.98 -6.21
N MET A 254 2.03 2.84 -7.21
CA MET A 254 1.54 1.54 -7.68
C MET A 254 2.68 0.65 -8.19
N SER A 255 3.65 1.24 -8.90
CA SER A 255 4.80 0.53 -9.42
C SER A 255 5.72 0.04 -8.30
N ALA A 256 5.94 0.86 -7.26
CA ALA A 256 6.69 0.47 -6.07
C ALA A 256 5.99 -0.65 -5.31
N TYR A 257 4.66 -0.54 -5.13
CA TYR A 257 3.85 -1.57 -4.49
C TYR A 257 3.98 -2.92 -5.20
N TYR A 258 3.79 -2.94 -6.53
CA TYR A 258 3.93 -4.16 -7.31
C TYR A 258 5.34 -4.73 -7.23
N TYR A 259 6.37 -3.88 -7.36
CA TYR A 259 7.76 -4.31 -7.29
C TYR A 259 8.09 -5.01 -5.97
N ASN A 260 7.65 -4.43 -4.85
CA ASN A 260 7.89 -4.99 -3.52
C ASN A 260 7.09 -6.28 -3.25
N ASN A 261 5.95 -6.45 -3.91
CA ASN A 261 5.01 -7.55 -3.63
C ASN A 261 4.94 -8.62 -4.73
N ARG A 262 5.76 -8.55 -5.78
CA ARG A 262 5.68 -9.45 -6.94
C ARG A 262 5.84 -10.93 -6.58
N ASP A 263 6.60 -11.21 -5.53
CA ASP A 263 6.87 -12.58 -5.04
C ASP A 263 5.85 -13.02 -3.97
N GLN A 264 4.93 -12.14 -3.58
CA GLN A 264 3.84 -12.39 -2.62
C GLN A 264 2.50 -12.61 -3.33
N ALA A 265 2.53 -13.13 -4.55
CA ALA A 265 1.32 -13.41 -5.30
C ALA A 265 0.56 -14.57 -4.65
N THR A 266 -0.71 -14.35 -4.31
CA THR A 266 -1.60 -15.35 -3.71
C THR A 266 -2.54 -15.90 -4.76
N MET A 267 -2.91 -17.19 -4.72
CA MET A 267 -3.93 -17.69 -5.65
C MET A 267 -5.34 -17.40 -5.17
N GLU A 268 -6.21 -17.06 -6.12
CA GLU A 268 -7.59 -16.68 -5.89
C GLU A 268 -8.48 -17.90 -5.69
N GLU A 269 -9.18 -17.96 -4.55
CA GLU A 269 -10.19 -18.96 -4.23
C GLU A 269 -11.49 -18.64 -4.98
N TRP A 270 -11.68 -19.35 -6.08
CA TRP A 270 -12.81 -19.15 -6.99
C TRP A 270 -14.12 -19.81 -6.54
N GLU A 271 -14.14 -20.52 -5.40
CA GLU A 271 -15.27 -21.39 -5.05
C GLU A 271 -16.63 -20.67 -4.91
N SER A 272 -16.66 -19.33 -4.79
CA SER A 272 -17.88 -18.49 -4.69
C SER A 272 -18.03 -17.34 -5.68
N LYS A 273 -17.06 -17.08 -6.57
CA LYS A 273 -17.06 -15.80 -7.33
C LYS A 273 -17.91 -15.81 -8.61
N GLY A 274 -18.65 -16.90 -8.84
CA GLY A 274 -19.62 -17.01 -9.94
C GLY A 274 -18.97 -17.32 -11.29
N VAL A 275 -19.67 -16.99 -12.37
CA VAL A 275 -19.37 -17.44 -13.75
C VAL A 275 -18.79 -16.35 -14.64
N PHE A 276 -18.75 -15.12 -14.13
CA PHE A 276 -18.08 -13.95 -14.74
C PHE A 276 -16.61 -13.85 -14.38
N VAL A 277 -16.18 -14.68 -13.45
CA VAL A 277 -14.79 -15.01 -13.33
C VAL A 277 -14.44 -15.82 -14.57
N ASN A 278 -13.44 -15.36 -15.33
CA ASN A 278 -12.75 -16.22 -16.26
C ASN A 278 -12.30 -17.45 -15.47
N TRP A 279 -12.95 -18.59 -15.67
CA TRP A 279 -12.44 -19.86 -15.18
C TRP A 279 -11.22 -20.15 -16.05
N TRP A 280 -10.09 -19.63 -15.63
CA TRP A 280 -8.82 -19.88 -16.30
C TRP A 280 -8.52 -21.37 -16.20
N GLU A 281 -7.95 -21.93 -17.27
CA GLU A 281 -7.48 -23.33 -17.27
C GLU A 281 -6.39 -23.57 -16.20
N THR A 282 -5.81 -22.48 -15.71
CA THR A 282 -4.76 -22.43 -14.70
C THR A 282 -5.20 -21.64 -13.47
N ASP A 283 -4.63 -21.97 -12.31
CA ASP A 283 -4.80 -21.15 -11.12
C ASP A 283 -4.30 -19.72 -11.39
N VAL A 284 -5.01 -18.75 -10.81
CA VAL A 284 -4.68 -17.32 -11.00
C VAL A 284 -4.00 -16.83 -9.75
N PHE A 285 -2.82 -16.26 -9.93
CA PHE A 285 -2.07 -15.59 -8.88
C PHE A 285 -2.25 -14.08 -9.03
N PHE A 286 -2.46 -13.40 -7.91
CA PHE A 286 -2.63 -11.96 -7.88
C PHE A 286 -1.88 -11.37 -6.71
N VAL A 287 -1.36 -10.16 -6.93
CA VAL A 287 -0.80 -9.34 -5.86
C VAL A 287 -1.94 -8.51 -5.30
N SER A 288 -2.48 -8.94 -4.16
CA SER A 288 -3.54 -8.21 -3.47
C SER A 288 -3.06 -6.84 -3.04
N MET A 289 -3.92 -5.83 -3.10
CA MET A 289 -3.64 -4.50 -2.57
C MET A 289 -4.53 -4.22 -1.34
N PRO A 290 -3.96 -3.72 -0.22
CA PRO A 290 -4.70 -3.34 0.97
C PRO A 290 -5.82 -2.32 0.67
N MET A 291 -6.84 -2.29 1.51
CA MET A 291 -8.04 -1.50 1.24
C MET A 291 -7.78 0.01 1.41
N GLY A 292 -6.98 0.40 2.40
CA GLY A 292 -6.60 1.79 2.62
C GLY A 292 -5.92 2.40 1.39
N LEU A 293 -4.99 1.65 0.76
CA LEU A 293 -4.34 2.10 -0.47
C LEU A 293 -5.31 2.24 -1.65
N LYS A 294 -6.32 1.38 -1.75
CA LYS A 294 -7.35 1.50 -2.81
C LYS A 294 -8.16 2.78 -2.63
N VAL A 295 -8.53 3.11 -1.39
CA VAL A 295 -9.31 4.31 -1.08
C VAL A 295 -8.50 5.58 -1.35
N SER A 296 -7.24 5.65 -0.90
CA SER A 296 -6.36 6.80 -1.14
C SER A 296 -6.13 7.05 -2.64
N ALA A 297 -5.94 5.99 -3.43
CA ALA A 297 -5.80 6.10 -4.88
C ALA A 297 -7.04 6.72 -5.56
N CYS A 298 -8.24 6.39 -5.07
CA CYS A 298 -9.49 6.96 -5.58
C CYS A 298 -9.66 8.44 -5.21
N MET A 299 -9.29 8.83 -3.99
CA MET A 299 -9.38 10.24 -3.54
C MET A 299 -8.39 11.14 -4.29
N GLY A 300 -7.15 10.67 -4.54
CA GLY A 300 -6.13 11.43 -5.27
C GLY A 300 -6.51 11.82 -6.70
N MET A 301 -7.48 11.14 -7.31
CA MET A 301 -8.00 11.49 -8.64
C MET A 301 -8.99 12.66 -8.66
N GLY A 302 -9.22 13.34 -7.51
CA GLY A 302 -10.13 14.48 -7.44
C GLY A 302 -11.60 14.10 -7.60
N LEU A 303 -11.93 12.82 -7.39
CA LEU A 303 -13.31 12.33 -7.32
C LEU A 303 -13.92 12.80 -5.99
N ASN A 304 -14.48 14.01 -6.00
CA ASN A 304 -15.15 14.61 -4.86
C ASN A 304 -16.34 13.71 -4.45
N MET A 305 -16.20 13.01 -3.31
CA MET A 305 -17.27 12.20 -2.72
C MET A 305 -18.34 13.13 -2.12
N GLY A 306 -19.18 13.72 -2.96
CA GLY A 306 -20.40 14.39 -2.50
C GLY A 306 -21.29 13.38 -1.75
N MET A 307 -21.98 13.84 -0.70
CA MET A 307 -22.90 13.03 0.15
C MET A 307 -24.10 12.38 -0.60
N GLY A 308 -24.11 12.39 -1.94
CA GLY A 308 -24.94 11.52 -2.76
C GLY A 308 -24.06 10.44 -3.36
N THR A 309 -24.33 9.19 -3.01
CA THR A 309 -23.75 7.92 -3.48
C THR A 309 -23.29 7.94 -4.95
N VAL A 310 -22.08 8.44 -5.22
CA VAL A 310 -21.35 8.23 -6.47
C VAL A 310 -20.09 7.47 -6.12
N TRP A 311 -20.33 6.17 -5.98
CA TRP A 311 -19.45 5.05 -6.24
C TRP A 311 -18.28 5.43 -7.16
N CYS A 312 -17.06 5.07 -6.79
CA CYS A 312 -16.08 4.74 -7.82
C CYS A 312 -16.75 3.65 -8.66
N GLU A 313 -17.24 4.03 -9.84
CA GLU A 313 -18.06 3.23 -10.73
C GLU A 313 -17.20 2.15 -11.41
N TYR A 314 -16.63 1.28 -10.60
CA TYR A 314 -16.27 -0.09 -10.89
C TYR A 314 -16.52 -0.93 -9.60
N GLY A 315 -17.78 -1.02 -9.18
CA GLY A 315 -18.29 -2.21 -8.46
C GLY A 315 -18.69 -2.11 -6.97
N MET A 316 -19.92 -1.62 -6.72
CA MET A 316 -20.94 -2.14 -5.76
C MET A 316 -20.91 -1.94 -4.23
N SER A 317 -22.15 -1.78 -3.72
CA SER A 317 -22.73 -1.77 -2.35
C SER A 317 -21.91 -2.34 -1.19
N LEU A 318 -21.67 -1.51 -0.14
CA LEU A 318 -20.93 -1.88 1.08
C LEU A 318 -21.56 -3.05 1.86
N ASP A 319 -22.87 -3.31 1.73
CA ASP A 319 -23.53 -4.46 2.38
C ASP A 319 -23.41 -5.77 1.57
N LYS A 320 -22.77 -5.73 0.40
CA LYS A 320 -22.44 -6.91 -0.43
C LYS A 320 -20.98 -6.93 -0.92
N ALA A 321 -20.13 -6.02 -0.42
CA ALA A 321 -18.76 -5.81 -0.91
C ALA A 321 -17.68 -6.61 -0.14
N ILE A 322 -17.97 -7.85 0.25
CA ILE A 322 -16.93 -8.78 0.73
C ILE A 322 -16.12 -9.37 -0.46
N GLY A 323 -16.48 -9.06 -1.72
CA GLY A 323 -16.06 -9.91 -2.85
C GLY A 323 -15.33 -9.30 -4.04
N MET A 324 -15.11 -7.99 -4.16
CA MET A 324 -14.49 -7.43 -5.38
C MET A 324 -13.40 -6.41 -5.08
N GLY A 325 -12.15 -6.88 -5.11
CA GLY A 325 -10.97 -6.03 -5.09
C GLY A 325 -10.83 -5.26 -6.40
N MET A 326 -10.25 -4.07 -6.33
CA MET A 326 -9.64 -3.43 -7.49
C MET A 326 -8.42 -4.27 -7.89
N TYR A 327 -8.51 -5.00 -9.00
CA TYR A 327 -7.39 -5.75 -9.58
C TYR A 327 -6.74 -4.90 -10.66
N VAL A 328 -5.47 -4.54 -10.45
CA VAL A 328 -4.67 -3.91 -11.49
C VAL A 328 -4.02 -5.03 -12.29
N TYR A 329 -4.63 -5.38 -13.42
CA TYR A 329 -4.04 -6.35 -14.34
C TYR A 329 -2.89 -5.67 -15.10
N ILE A 330 -1.66 -5.85 -14.63
CA ILE A 330 -0.47 -5.61 -15.45
C ILE A 330 -0.26 -6.88 -16.27
N LEU A 331 -0.67 -6.86 -17.54
CA LEU A 331 -0.38 -7.95 -18.47
C LEU A 331 1.13 -7.99 -18.70
N GLY A 332 1.83 -8.83 -17.93
CA GLY A 332 3.19 -9.24 -18.22
C GLY A 332 3.17 -10.14 -19.46
N SER A 333 3.89 -9.73 -20.51
CA SER A 333 4.14 -10.58 -21.67
C SER A 333 4.79 -11.88 -21.20
N THR A 334 4.24 -13.00 -21.67
CA THR A 334 4.73 -14.36 -21.47
C THR A 334 6.25 -14.45 -21.56
N VAL A 335 6.88 -14.96 -20.50
CA VAL A 335 8.23 -15.54 -20.58
C VAL A 335 8.10 -16.77 -21.48
N THR A 336 8.72 -16.72 -22.65
CA THR A 336 8.92 -17.87 -23.55
C THR A 336 9.94 -18.84 -23.00
#